data_AF-A0A953WNA4-F1
#
_entry.id   AF-A0A953WNA4-F1
#
_cell.length_a   1.000
_cell.length_b   1.000
_cell.length_c   1.000
_cell.angle_alpha   90.00
_cell.angle_beta   90.00
_cell.angle_gamma   90.00
#
_symmetry.space_group_name_H-M   'P 1'
#
loop_
_entity.id
_entity.type
_entity.pdbx_description
1 polymer ?
#
loop_
_entity_poly.entity_id
_entity_poly.type
_entity_poly.pdbx_seq_one_letter_code
_entity_poly.pdbx_strand_id
1 'polypeptide(L)' 'MRNEDVARRFGLEGGDFYITAPAPCPYLPGRRERKIFSYLSGTSAPSVNAMLTRRGFRRSQNIIYVP' A
#
# COMPACT_ATOMS: atom_id res chain seq x y z
N MET A 1 -9.22 -7.17 -6.86
CA MET A 1 -8.62 -7.33 -5.55
C MET A 1 -9.42 -6.44 -4.61
N ARG A 2 -10.10 -7.04 -3.65
CA ARG A 2 -10.82 -6.32 -2.60
C ARG A 2 -9.82 -5.93 -1.50
N ASN A 3 -10.14 -4.93 -0.68
CA ASN A 3 -9.22 -4.46 0.37
C ASN A 3 -8.82 -5.58 1.36
N GLU A 4 -9.75 -6.49 1.65
CA GLU A 4 -9.56 -7.70 2.44
C GLU A 4 -8.46 -8.64 1.89
N ASP A 5 -8.30 -8.72 0.56
CA ASP A 5 -7.27 -9.55 -0.07
C ASP A 5 -5.87 -8.93 0.09
N VAL A 6 -5.80 -7.59 0.10
CA VAL A 6 -4.55 -6.82 0.25
C VAL A 6 -4.03 -6.94 1.67
N ALA A 7 -4.90 -6.74 2.66
CA ALA A 7 -4.57 -6.87 4.07
C ALA A 7 -3.97 -8.24 4.38
N ARG A 8 -4.58 -9.32 3.85
CA ARG A 8 -4.07 -10.69 3.97
C ARG A 8 -2.70 -10.88 3.30
N ARG A 9 -2.53 -10.36 2.08
CA ARG A 9 -1.25 -10.47 1.35
C ARG A 9 -0.08 -9.84 2.11
N PHE A 10 -0.33 -8.75 2.84
CA PHE A 10 0.71 -8.05 3.60
C PHE A 10 0.71 -8.37 5.10
N GLY A 11 -0.06 -9.38 5.54
CA GLY A 11 -0.08 -9.85 6.93
C GLY A 11 -0.48 -8.78 7.95
N LEU A 12 -1.37 -7.87 7.54
CA LEU A 12 -1.91 -6.81 8.39
C LEU A 12 -3.41 -7.00 8.47
N GLU A 13 -3.83 -8.00 9.23
CA GLU A 13 -5.24 -8.18 9.55
C GLU A 13 -5.70 -6.99 10.40
N GLY A 14 -6.67 -6.22 9.90
CA GLY A 14 -7.24 -5.05 10.57
C GLY A 14 -6.63 -3.69 10.21
N GLY A 15 -5.71 -3.60 9.25
CA GLY A 15 -5.20 -2.32 8.74
C GLY A 15 -6.08 -1.72 7.64
N ASP A 16 -6.28 -0.40 7.66
CA ASP A 16 -6.97 0.32 6.59
C ASP A 16 -6.09 0.42 5.34
N PHE A 17 -6.39 -0.41 4.33
CA PHE A 17 -5.77 -0.37 3.02
C PHE A 17 -6.75 0.14 1.96
N TYR A 18 -6.21 0.94 1.04
CA TYR A 18 -6.94 1.53 -0.06
C TYR A 18 -6.25 1.18 -1.38
N ILE A 19 -7.04 1.04 -2.43
CA ILE A 19 -6.56 0.73 -3.78
C ILE A 19 -7.06 1.81 -4.72
N THR A 20 -6.18 2.36 -5.55
CA THR A 20 -6.59 3.34 -6.57
C THR A 20 -7.37 2.67 -7.69
N ALA A 21 -8.13 3.47 -8.45
CA ALA A 21 -8.65 3.02 -9.74
C ALA A 21 -7.50 2.62 -10.69
N PRO A 22 -7.73 1.69 -11.65
CA PRO A 22 -6.71 1.31 -12.62
C PRO A 22 -6.29 2.49 -13.49
N ALA A 23 -4.99 2.82 -13.49
CA ALA A 23 -4.38 3.85 -14.32
C ALA A 23 -3.39 3.24 -15.32
N PRO A 24 -3.04 3.91 -16.43
CA PRO A 24 -1.94 3.46 -17.28
C PRO A 24 -0.64 3.32 -16.49
N CYS A 25 0.10 2.24 -16.71
CA CYS A 25 1.38 2.01 -16.05
C CYS A 25 2.44 2.96 -16.64
N PRO A 26 3.14 3.77 -15.83
CA PRO A 26 4.13 4.73 -16.33
C PRO A 26 5.39 4.05 -16.88
N TYR A 27 5.64 2.78 -16.52
CA TYR A 27 6.85 2.07 -16.90
C TYR A 27 6.65 1.05 -18.04
N LEU A 28 5.41 0.58 -18.24
CA LEU A 28 5.11 -0.50 -19.19
C LEU A 28 3.97 -0.08 -20.13
N PRO A 29 4.27 0.23 -21.41
CA PRO A 29 3.26 0.58 -22.40
C PRO A 29 2.18 -0.49 -22.53
N GLY A 30 0.91 -0.06 -22.65
CA GLY A 30 -0.24 -0.96 -22.79
C GLY A 30 -0.64 -1.71 -21.52
N ARG A 31 0.10 -1.55 -20.41
CA ARG A 31 -0.26 -2.10 -19.10
C ARG A 31 -1.01 -1.06 -18.26
N ARG A 32 -1.84 -1.55 -17.34
CA ARG A 32 -2.50 -0.74 -16.31
C ARG A 32 -2.02 -1.17 -14.93
N GLU A 33 -1.85 -0.21 -14.03
CA GLU A 33 -1.46 -0.42 -12.64
C GLU A 33 -2.52 0.10 -11.66
N ARG A 34 -2.46 -0.36 -10.41
CA ARG A 34 -3.27 0.13 -9.30
C ARG A 34 -2.39 0.24 -8.08
N LYS A 35 -2.37 1.40 -7.45
CA LYS A 35 -1.55 1.61 -6.27
C LYS A 35 -2.31 1.15 -5.04
N ILE A 36 -1.61 0.49 -4.13
CA ILE A 36 -2.09 0.18 -2.79
C ILE A 36 -1.48 1.21 -1.85
N PHE A 37 -2.30 1.80 -0.98
CA PHE A 37 -1.81 2.74 0.02
C PHE A 37 -2.53 2.61 1.36
N SER A 38 -1.91 3.14 2.40
CA SER A 38 -2.46 3.21 3.76
C SER A 38 -1.95 4.48 4.44
N TYR A 39 -2.65 4.91 5.49
CA TYR A 39 -2.24 6.03 6.33
C TYR A 39 -1.45 5.54 7.54
N LEU A 40 -0.29 6.14 7.76
CA LEU A 40 0.51 5.96 8.95
C LEU A 40 0.06 6.97 10.00
N SER A 41 -0.63 6.50 11.03
CA SER A 41 -1.10 7.33 12.14
C SER A 41 -1.04 6.57 13.48
N GLY A 42 -1.05 7.31 14.58
CA GLY A 42 -1.02 6.75 15.93
C GLY A 42 0.32 6.16 16.34
N THR A 43 0.34 5.56 17.54
CA THR A 43 1.56 5.06 18.21
C THR A 43 2.19 3.87 17.48
N SER A 44 1.41 3.11 16.71
CA SER A 44 1.89 1.96 15.91
C SER A 44 2.50 2.37 14.57
N ALA A 45 2.41 3.64 14.15
CA ALA A 45 2.91 4.10 12.86
C ALA A 45 4.40 3.76 12.60
N PRO A 46 5.34 3.89 13.57
CA PRO A 46 6.74 3.54 13.33
C PRO A 46 6.95 2.05 13.04
N SER A 47 6.29 1.15 13.78
CA SER A 47 6.42 -0.29 13.58
C SER A 47 5.78 -0.75 12.28
N VAL A 48 4.59 -0.23 11.95
CA VAL A 48 3.90 -0.49 10.69
C VAL A 48 4.74 0.00 9.50
N ASN A 49 5.30 1.22 9.60
CA ASN A 49 6.20 1.76 8.57
C ASN A 49 7.42 0.86 8.34
N ALA A 50 8.11 0.44 9.42
CA ALA A 50 9.28 -0.43 9.31
C ALA A 50 8.92 -1.78 8.65
N MET A 51 7.79 -2.36 9.03
CA MET A 51 7.32 -3.63 8.49
C MET A 51 6.94 -3.52 7.00
N LEU A 52 6.20 -2.48 6.61
CA LEU A 52 5.78 -2.27 5.22
C LEU A 52 6.94 -1.86 4.31
N THR A 53 7.88 -1.06 4.81
CA THR A 53 9.10 -0.69 4.07
C THR A 53 9.90 -1.93 3.69
N ARG A 54 10.05 -2.89 4.62
CA ARG A 54 10.71 -4.19 4.32
C ARG A 54 9.99 -5.01 3.26
N ARG A 55 8.71 -4.75 3.01
CA ARG A 55 7.91 -5.39 1.94
C ARG A 55 7.87 -4.58 0.65
N GLY A 56 8.68 -3.53 0.53
CA GLY A 56 8.80 -2.73 -0.69
C GLY A 56 7.82 -1.56 -0.78
N PHE A 57 7.06 -1.26 0.27
CA PHE A 57 6.30 -0.01 0.31
C PHE A 57 7.23 1.19 0.44
N ARG A 58 6.85 2.29 -0.20
CA ARG A 58 7.50 3.59 -0.13
C ARG A 58 6.62 4.55 0.67
N ARG A 59 7.23 5.55 1.32
CA ARG A 59 6.52 6.52 2.18
C ARG A 59 6.62 7.94 1.63
N SER A 60 5.53 8.69 1.74
CA SER A 60 5.50 10.14 1.58
C SER A 60 4.62 10.74 2.68
N GLN A 61 5.20 11.58 3.54
CA GLN A 61 4.52 12.15 4.71
C GLN A 61 3.86 11.08 5.61
N ASN A 62 2.53 11.10 5.74
CA ASN A 62 1.72 10.14 6.50
C ASN A 62 1.11 9.04 5.62
N ILE A 63 1.50 8.92 4.34
CA ILE A 63 1.02 7.90 3.41
C ILE A 63 2.14 6.90 3.11
N ILE A 64 1.80 5.63 3.11
CA ILE A 64 2.67 4.53 2.67
C ILE A 64 2.01 3.80 1.51
N TYR A 65 2.76 3.50 0.44
CA TYR A 65 2.20 2.98 -0.82
C TYR A 65 3.13 2.02 -1.57
N VAL A 66 2.56 1.20 -2.45
CA VAL A 66 3.26 0.31 -3.40
C VAL A 66 2.47 0.26 -4.72
N PRO A 67 3.13 0.19 -5.89
CA PRO A 67 2.45 0.06 -7.18
C PRO A 67 1.72 -1.28 -7.38
#